data_AF-A0A836QLS6-F1
#
_entry.id   AF-A0A836QLS6-F1
#
_cell.length_a   1.000
_cell.length_b   1.000
_cell.length_c   1.000
_cell.angle_alpha   90.00
_cell.angle_beta   90.00
_cell.angle_gamma   90.00
#
_symmetry.space_group_name_H-M   'P 1'
#
loop_
_entity.id
_entity.type
_entity.pdbx_description
1 polymer ?
#
loop_
_entity_poly.entity_id
_entity_poly.type
_entity_poly.pdbx_seq_one_letter_code
_entity_poly.pdbx_strand_id
1 'polypeptide(L)'
;MQKESASPAPTPIPIPDDFPVIWLDPEDAALTWNQEGTHFPESMPPLEFDFWNCAIHGVYDLQERFSAPHRLVIRYFNTYFYMGDRLVVAEEEKKHSEEQSQEQILELAGQMHLLWPRQWWPEIQEHLAFWDAFDLESASLEALKRHLDETWERVQQIWRLHFAMGPPAYKAMEKFKEFYGELFEEEDNALAAYGLLQGLENKTLEMGHALWDLSRRMAPDVAEIVAQRESSEVVAALGASEEGRAFLAEFQTYLHEYGQRSNHWSLSLPDWIQDPAPVVE
;
A
#
# COMPACT_ATOMS: atom_id res chain seq x y z
N MET A 1 8.11 -31.28 29.10
CA MET A 1 8.82 -30.74 27.92
C MET A 1 8.78 -31.79 26.81
N GLN A 2 7.73 -31.76 25.99
CA GLN A 2 7.72 -32.51 24.74
C GLN A 2 8.61 -31.74 23.76
N LYS A 3 9.67 -32.38 23.25
CA LYS A 3 10.37 -31.90 22.06
C LYS A 3 9.36 -31.94 20.93
N GLU A 4 8.93 -30.78 20.43
CA GLU A 4 8.28 -30.72 19.12
C GLU A 4 9.23 -31.38 18.13
N SER A 5 8.78 -32.47 17.51
CA SER A 5 9.49 -33.08 16.40
C SER A 5 9.55 -32.05 15.28
N ALA A 6 10.75 -31.72 14.81
CA ALA A 6 10.93 -30.89 13.63
C ALA A 6 10.00 -31.40 12.52
N SER A 7 9.13 -30.52 12.01
CA SER A 7 8.27 -30.84 10.87
C SER A 7 9.15 -31.35 9.72
N PRO A 8 8.74 -32.41 9.00
CA PRO A 8 9.51 -32.91 7.87
C PRO A 8 9.73 -31.78 6.87
N ALA A 9 10.94 -31.72 6.29
CA ALA A 9 11.26 -30.73 5.27
C ALA A 9 10.21 -30.80 4.15
N PRO A 10 9.66 -29.66 3.69
CA PRO A 10 8.64 -29.65 2.65
C PRO A 10 9.18 -30.33 1.39
N THR A 11 8.37 -31.21 0.79
CA THR A 11 8.74 -31.90 -0.45
C THR A 11 8.46 -30.95 -1.62
N PRO A 12 9.45 -30.67 -2.50
CA PRO A 12 9.24 -29.81 -3.66
C PRO A 12 8.14 -30.35 -4.57
N ILE A 13 7.24 -29.48 -5.00
CA ILE A 13 6.25 -29.80 -6.03
C ILE A 13 6.98 -29.70 -7.39
N PRO A 14 6.94 -30.77 -8.22
CA PRO A 14 7.55 -30.68 -9.55
C PRO A 14 6.84 -29.60 -10.37
N ILE A 15 7.64 -28.78 -11.06
CA ILE A 15 7.13 -27.72 -11.93
C ILE A 15 6.41 -28.38 -13.12
N PRO A 16 5.11 -28.08 -13.35
CA PRO A 16 4.38 -28.57 -14.52
C PRO A 16 4.99 -28.07 -15.84
N ASP A 17 4.92 -28.88 -16.89
CA ASP A 17 5.45 -28.51 -18.22
C ASP A 17 4.75 -27.26 -18.81
N ASP A 18 3.50 -27.01 -18.42
CA ASP A 18 2.67 -25.87 -18.86
C ASP A 18 2.79 -24.62 -17.95
N PHE A 19 3.60 -24.68 -16.89
CA PHE A 19 3.92 -23.54 -16.04
C PHE A 19 5.45 -23.44 -15.86
N PRO A 20 6.20 -23.11 -16.92
CA PRO A 20 7.65 -23.05 -16.82
C PRO A 20 8.09 -21.95 -15.84
N VAL A 21 9.05 -22.27 -14.97
CA VAL A 21 9.67 -21.31 -14.06
C VAL A 21 11.16 -21.24 -14.36
N ILE A 22 11.66 -20.03 -14.56
CA ILE A 22 13.09 -19.77 -14.74
C ILE A 22 13.63 -19.18 -13.44
N TRP A 23 14.49 -19.94 -12.77
CA TRP A 23 15.16 -19.52 -11.55
C TRP A 23 16.39 -18.67 -11.90
N LEU A 24 16.35 -17.38 -11.57
CA LEU A 24 17.52 -16.49 -11.71
C LEU A 24 18.61 -16.86 -10.71
N ASP A 25 18.20 -17.21 -9.49
CA ASP A 25 19.04 -17.82 -8.45
C ASP A 25 18.55 -19.27 -8.23
N PRO A 26 19.36 -20.31 -8.45
CA PRO A 26 18.95 -21.69 -8.22
C PRO A 26 18.46 -21.97 -6.80
N GLU A 27 18.88 -21.21 -5.79
CA GLU A 27 18.43 -21.37 -4.40
C GLU A 27 16.96 -20.97 -4.21
N ASP A 28 16.41 -20.13 -5.09
CA ASP A 28 14.99 -19.74 -5.09
C ASP A 28 14.05 -20.92 -5.26
N ALA A 29 14.50 -21.99 -5.93
CA ALA A 29 13.71 -23.20 -6.16
C ALA A 29 13.37 -23.94 -4.85
N ALA A 30 14.09 -23.66 -3.76
CA ALA A 30 13.84 -24.24 -2.44
C ALA A 30 12.88 -23.40 -1.58
N LEU A 31 12.51 -22.20 -2.02
CA LEU A 31 11.61 -21.32 -1.28
C LEU A 31 10.14 -21.71 -1.50
N THR A 32 9.31 -21.41 -0.50
CA THR A 32 7.85 -21.41 -0.67
C THR A 32 7.44 -20.10 -1.34
N TRP A 33 6.77 -20.20 -2.49
CA TRP A 33 6.27 -19.05 -3.24
C TRP A 33 4.77 -18.89 -3.08
N ASN A 34 4.34 -17.67 -2.79
CA ASN A 34 2.94 -17.28 -2.75
C ASN A 34 2.68 -16.24 -3.84
N GLN A 35 1.60 -16.42 -4.61
CA GLN A 35 1.13 -15.36 -5.49
C GLN A 35 0.61 -14.21 -4.62
N GLU A 36 1.03 -12.98 -4.89
CA GLU A 36 0.58 -11.80 -4.15
C GLU A 36 -0.80 -11.35 -4.63
N GLY A 37 -1.82 -12.11 -4.23
CA GLY A 37 -3.20 -11.89 -4.66
C GLY A 37 -3.93 -10.75 -3.93
N THR A 38 -3.36 -10.18 -2.87
CA THR A 38 -4.02 -9.10 -2.12
C THR A 38 -3.88 -7.77 -2.85
N HIS A 39 -2.68 -7.48 -3.33
CA HIS A 39 -2.37 -6.23 -4.03
C HIS A 39 -2.33 -6.40 -5.55
N PHE A 40 -1.92 -7.58 -6.03
CA PHE A 40 -1.71 -7.88 -7.45
C PHE A 40 -2.44 -9.19 -7.87
N PRO A 41 -3.79 -9.24 -7.76
CA PRO A 41 -4.56 -10.43 -8.09
C PRO A 41 -4.52 -10.83 -9.56
N GLU A 42 -4.28 -9.87 -10.46
CA GLU A 42 -4.34 -10.05 -11.91
C GLU A 42 -2.95 -10.25 -12.55
N SER A 43 -2.95 -10.67 -13.82
CA SER A 43 -1.73 -10.70 -14.61
C SER A 43 -1.19 -9.28 -14.82
N MET A 44 0.10 -9.09 -14.58
CA MET A 44 0.77 -7.79 -14.59
C MET A 44 1.69 -7.66 -15.81
N PRO A 45 1.66 -6.53 -16.55
CA PRO A 45 2.63 -6.24 -17.60
C PRO A 45 4.06 -6.13 -17.07
N PRO A 46 5.11 -6.50 -17.85
CA PRO A 46 6.49 -6.48 -17.37
C PRO A 46 6.99 -5.12 -16.85
N LEU A 47 6.61 -4.02 -17.52
CA LEU A 47 7.02 -2.68 -17.09
C LEU A 47 6.43 -2.29 -15.72
N GLU A 48 5.19 -2.71 -15.47
CA GLU A 48 4.51 -2.48 -14.20
C GLU A 48 5.15 -3.34 -13.10
N PHE A 49 5.56 -4.57 -13.42
CA PHE A 49 6.36 -5.38 -12.51
C PHE A 49 7.69 -4.71 -12.17
N ASP A 50 8.42 -4.18 -13.16
CA ASP A 50 9.68 -3.48 -12.92
C ASP A 50 9.50 -2.28 -11.98
N PHE A 51 8.39 -1.54 -12.12
CA PHE A 51 8.02 -0.44 -11.22
C PHE A 51 7.81 -0.93 -9.80
N TRP A 52 6.94 -1.92 -9.60
CA TRP A 52 6.63 -2.44 -8.27
C TRP A 52 7.81 -3.14 -7.63
N ASN A 53 8.62 -3.83 -8.41
CA ASN A 53 9.89 -4.40 -7.97
C ASN A 53 10.78 -3.29 -7.41
N CYS A 54 11.00 -2.19 -8.15
CA CYS A 54 11.79 -1.04 -7.68
C CYS A 54 11.24 -0.42 -6.39
N ALA A 55 9.92 -0.15 -6.36
CA ALA A 55 9.23 0.41 -5.20
C ALA A 55 9.43 -0.48 -3.96
N ILE A 56 9.14 -1.78 -4.09
CA ILE A 56 9.14 -2.70 -2.96
C ILE A 56 10.57 -3.02 -2.48
N HIS A 57 11.60 -2.89 -3.33
CA HIS A 57 13.01 -3.05 -2.91
C HIS A 57 13.40 -2.16 -1.73
N GLY A 58 12.69 -1.05 -1.47
CA GLY A 58 12.86 -0.24 -0.26
C GLY A 58 12.69 -1.02 1.06
N VAL A 59 12.03 -2.18 1.04
CA VAL A 59 11.91 -3.08 2.21
C VAL A 59 13.26 -3.66 2.63
N TYR A 60 14.23 -3.80 1.72
CA TYR A 60 15.53 -4.40 2.04
C TYR A 60 16.36 -3.50 2.94
N ASP A 61 16.31 -2.18 2.72
CA ASP A 61 16.94 -1.21 3.62
C ASP A 61 16.42 -1.37 5.05
N LEU A 62 15.14 -1.67 5.20
CA LEU A 62 14.52 -1.93 6.49
C LEU A 62 15.01 -3.22 7.13
N GLN A 63 15.01 -4.31 6.35
CA GLN A 63 15.40 -5.63 6.82
C GLN A 63 16.87 -5.63 7.27
N GLU A 64 17.73 -4.94 6.53
CA GLU A 64 19.13 -4.73 6.92
C GLU A 64 19.23 -3.84 8.16
N ARG A 65 18.49 -2.72 8.20
CA ARG A 65 18.48 -1.81 9.35
C ARG A 65 18.09 -2.51 10.65
N PHE A 66 17.03 -3.32 10.64
CA PHE A 66 16.54 -4.01 11.83
C PHE A 66 17.15 -5.39 12.04
N SER A 67 18.19 -5.75 11.27
CA SER A 67 18.82 -7.07 11.36
C SER A 67 17.78 -8.20 11.32
N ALA A 68 16.77 -8.07 10.46
CA ALA A 68 15.71 -9.05 10.34
C ALA A 68 16.29 -10.37 9.79
N PRO A 69 15.96 -11.52 10.37
CA PRO A 69 16.54 -12.80 9.97
C PRO A 69 16.02 -13.26 8.61
N HIS A 70 14.89 -12.70 8.17
CA HIS A 70 14.14 -13.09 6.99
C HIS A 70 14.14 -11.94 5.99
N ARG A 71 14.45 -12.26 4.73
CA ARG A 71 14.46 -11.33 3.59
C ARG A 71 13.34 -11.68 2.64
N LEU A 72 12.59 -10.65 2.23
CA LEU A 72 11.57 -10.81 1.21
C LEU A 72 12.26 -11.11 -0.12
N VAL A 73 11.69 -12.01 -0.91
CA VAL A 73 12.14 -12.26 -2.28
C VAL A 73 10.95 -12.07 -3.21
N ILE A 74 11.09 -11.19 -4.18
CA ILE A 74 10.06 -10.93 -5.19
C ILE A 74 10.46 -11.58 -6.51
N ARG A 75 9.52 -12.26 -7.16
CA ARG A 75 9.72 -12.84 -8.49
C ARG A 75 8.50 -12.62 -9.38
N TYR A 76 8.78 -12.58 -10.68
CA TYR A 76 7.79 -12.51 -11.73
C TYR A 76 7.73 -13.85 -12.45
N PHE A 77 6.67 -14.62 -12.21
CA PHE A 77 6.48 -15.92 -12.86
C PHE A 77 5.20 -15.91 -13.68
N ASN A 78 5.31 -16.22 -14.97
CA ASN A 78 4.18 -16.37 -15.88
C ASN A 78 3.16 -15.21 -15.80
N THR A 79 3.66 -13.97 -15.76
CA THR A 79 2.89 -12.71 -15.65
C THR A 79 2.35 -12.34 -14.28
N TYR A 80 2.64 -13.10 -13.23
CA TYR A 80 2.16 -12.82 -11.88
C TYR A 80 3.28 -12.44 -10.92
N PHE A 81 2.92 -11.62 -9.93
CA PHE A 81 3.79 -11.20 -8.84
C PHE A 81 3.81 -12.28 -7.75
N TYR A 82 4.98 -12.80 -7.43
CA TYR A 82 5.19 -13.79 -6.38
C TYR A 82 6.11 -13.26 -5.30
N MET A 83 5.78 -13.64 -4.06
CA MET A 83 6.57 -13.36 -2.88
C MET A 83 7.03 -14.66 -2.24
N GLY A 84 8.30 -14.70 -1.89
CA GLY A 84 8.93 -15.73 -1.10
C GLY A 84 9.65 -15.11 0.09
N ASP A 85 9.98 -15.93 1.07
CA ASP A 85 10.69 -15.52 2.25
C ASP A 85 11.95 -16.36 2.41
N ARG A 86 13.10 -15.70 2.60
CA ARG A 86 14.42 -16.35 2.69
C ARG A 86 15.05 -16.03 4.03
N LEU A 87 15.43 -17.07 4.77
CA LEU A 87 16.29 -16.91 5.94
C LEU A 87 17.69 -16.47 5.49
N VAL A 88 18.19 -15.35 6.00
CA VAL A 88 19.49 -14.73 5.63
C VAL A 88 20.53 -14.78 6.75
N VAL A 89 20.19 -15.40 7.88
CA VAL A 89 21.09 -15.67 9.01
C VAL A 89 21.23 -17.18 9.19
N ALA A 90 22.22 -17.61 9.98
CA ALA A 90 22.31 -19.01 10.36
C ALA A 90 21.09 -19.42 11.21
N GLU A 91 20.65 -20.68 11.11
CA GLU A 91 19.46 -21.18 11.82
C GLU A 91 19.59 -21.01 13.34
N GLU A 92 20.81 -21.19 13.88
CA GLU A 92 21.12 -20.98 15.29
C GLU A 92 21.06 -19.50 15.73
N GLU A 93 21.24 -18.55 14.80
CA GLU A 93 21.21 -17.10 15.06
C GLU A 93 19.82 -16.50 14.88
N LYS A 94 18.92 -17.21 14.19
CA LYS A 94 17.56 -16.76 13.87
C LYS A 94 16.86 -16.11 15.05
N LYS A 95 16.75 -16.83 16.18
CA LYS A 95 16.05 -16.34 17.37
C LYS A 95 16.67 -15.06 17.92
N HIS A 96 17.99 -14.97 17.94
CA HIS A 96 18.69 -13.79 18.44
C HIS A 96 18.44 -12.56 17.54
N SER A 97 18.48 -12.77 16.22
CA SER A 97 18.17 -11.75 15.22
C SER A 97 16.71 -11.30 15.30
N GLU A 98 15.74 -12.20 15.55
CA GLU A 98 14.33 -11.85 15.82
C GLU A 98 14.19 -10.94 17.05
N GLU A 99 14.82 -11.32 18.17
CA GLU A 99 14.80 -10.55 19.42
C GLU A 99 15.39 -9.14 19.21
N GLN A 100 16.56 -9.04 18.57
CA GLN A 100 17.18 -7.76 18.25
C GLN A 100 16.31 -6.90 17.33
N SER A 101 15.71 -7.50 16.30
CA SER A 101 14.83 -6.79 15.38
C SER A 101 13.62 -6.19 16.10
N GLN A 102 12.99 -6.97 16.99
CA GLN A 102 11.85 -6.52 17.80
C GLN A 102 12.23 -5.37 18.75
N GLU A 103 13.41 -5.42 19.37
CA GLU A 103 13.92 -4.34 20.22
C GLU A 103 14.12 -3.04 19.44
N GLN A 104 14.75 -3.10 18.27
CA GLN A 104 14.98 -1.92 17.43
C GLN A 104 13.68 -1.32 16.88
N ILE A 105 12.73 -2.17 16.48
CA ILE A 105 11.39 -1.73 16.05
C ILE A 105 10.66 -1.04 17.20
N LEU A 106 10.74 -1.58 18.43
CA LEU A 106 10.13 -0.99 19.62
C LEU A 106 10.78 0.37 19.98
N GLU A 107 12.09 0.48 19.90
CA GLU A 107 12.80 1.74 20.11
C GLU A 107 12.33 2.80 19.11
N LEU A 108 12.23 2.43 17.82
CA LEU A 108 11.76 3.34 16.79
C LEU A 108 10.29 3.73 16.98
N ALA A 109 9.43 2.79 17.40
CA ALA A 109 8.03 3.05 17.73
C ALA A 109 7.90 4.16 18.79
N GLY A 110 8.78 4.15 19.82
CA GLY A 110 8.84 5.20 20.83
C GLY A 110 9.21 6.59 20.31
N GLN A 111 9.84 6.68 19.13
CA GLN A 111 10.32 7.92 18.54
C GLN A 111 9.44 8.46 17.39
N MET A 112 8.45 7.69 16.93
CA MET A 112 7.65 8.05 15.75
C MET A 112 6.97 9.42 15.87
N HIS A 113 6.49 9.79 17.06
CA HIS A 113 5.86 11.08 17.33
C HIS A 113 6.81 12.29 17.11
N LEU A 114 8.13 12.06 17.14
CA LEU A 114 9.14 13.06 16.80
C LEU A 114 9.54 12.97 15.32
N LEU A 115 9.73 11.76 14.80
CA LEU A 115 10.21 11.52 13.45
C LEU A 115 9.19 11.90 12.38
N TRP A 116 7.92 11.61 12.62
CA TRP A 116 6.84 11.92 11.68
C TRP A 116 6.80 13.41 11.32
N PRO A 117 6.56 14.35 12.25
CA PRO A 117 6.44 15.77 11.89
C PRO A 117 7.76 16.44 11.50
N ARG A 118 8.92 15.90 11.91
CA ARG A 118 10.23 16.56 11.72
C ARG A 118 11.03 16.05 10.53
N GLN A 119 10.79 14.82 10.12
CA GLN A 119 11.60 14.16 9.09
C GLN A 119 10.71 13.53 8.02
N TRP A 120 9.89 12.54 8.37
CA TRP A 120 9.16 11.75 7.38
C TRP A 120 8.10 12.57 6.64
N TRP A 121 7.30 13.35 7.35
CA TRP A 121 6.24 14.15 6.73
C TRP A 121 6.80 15.23 5.79
N PRO A 122 7.78 16.07 6.19
CA PRO A 122 8.40 17.02 5.26
C PRO A 122 8.98 16.37 3.99
N GLU A 123 9.63 15.22 4.13
CA GLU A 123 10.23 14.48 3.00
C GLU A 123 9.16 13.95 2.04
N ILE A 124 8.08 13.37 2.57
CA ILE A 124 6.91 12.96 1.77
C ILE A 124 6.33 14.17 1.02
N GLN A 125 6.17 15.31 1.69
CA GLN A 125 5.65 16.53 1.05
C GLN A 125 6.56 17.05 -0.07
N GLU A 126 7.89 16.94 0.06
CA GLU A 126 8.82 17.31 -1.00
C GLU A 126 8.63 16.46 -2.26
N HIS A 127 8.44 15.15 -2.08
CA HIS A 127 8.18 14.25 -3.21
C HIS A 127 6.83 14.52 -3.87
N LEU A 128 5.77 14.73 -3.09
CA LEU A 128 4.45 15.09 -3.63
C LEU A 128 4.49 16.41 -4.39
N ALA A 129 5.12 17.44 -3.82
CA ALA A 129 5.25 18.75 -4.46
C ALA A 129 6.02 18.69 -5.79
N PHE A 130 6.97 17.76 -5.94
CA PHE A 130 7.68 17.54 -7.20
C PHE A 130 6.74 17.05 -8.32
N TRP A 131 5.82 16.13 -8.01
CA TRP A 131 4.84 15.65 -8.99
C TRP A 131 3.77 16.68 -9.27
N ASP A 132 3.25 17.34 -8.23
CA ASP A 132 2.19 18.36 -8.36
C ASP A 132 2.63 19.58 -9.19
N ALA A 133 3.91 19.93 -9.14
CA ALA A 133 4.44 21.10 -9.85
C ALA A 133 4.74 20.83 -11.33
N PHE A 134 4.65 19.59 -11.81
CA PHE A 134 5.06 19.24 -13.17
C PHE A 134 3.89 19.26 -14.15
N ASP A 135 3.95 20.16 -15.14
CA ASP A 135 2.98 20.23 -16.24
C ASP A 135 3.27 19.14 -17.28
N LEU A 136 2.58 18.01 -17.16
CA LEU A 136 2.67 16.89 -18.09
C LEU A 136 2.21 17.23 -19.52
N GLU A 137 1.23 18.13 -19.67
CA GLU A 137 0.59 18.40 -20.96
C GLU A 137 1.48 19.24 -21.89
N SER A 138 2.20 20.21 -21.33
CA SER A 138 3.06 21.11 -22.11
C SER A 138 4.54 20.71 -22.16
N ALA A 139 4.94 19.69 -21.38
CA ALA A 139 6.33 19.26 -21.30
C ALA A 139 6.89 18.73 -22.64
N SER A 140 8.16 19.05 -22.90
CA SER A 140 8.88 18.42 -24.00
C SER A 140 9.21 16.95 -23.69
N LEU A 141 9.45 16.15 -24.72
CA LEU A 141 9.87 14.75 -24.53
C LEU A 141 11.13 14.60 -23.66
N GLU A 142 12.08 15.53 -23.79
CA GLU A 142 13.30 15.54 -22.95
C GLU A 142 12.97 15.82 -21.48
N ALA A 143 12.06 16.77 -21.24
CA ALA A 143 11.61 17.08 -19.88
C ALA A 143 10.84 15.91 -19.27
N LEU A 144 9.94 15.27 -20.03
CA LEU A 144 9.21 14.07 -19.61
C LEU A 144 10.16 12.92 -19.25
N LYS A 145 11.17 12.66 -20.08
CA LYS A 145 12.15 11.61 -19.79
C LYS A 145 12.89 11.87 -18.48
N ARG A 146 13.40 13.09 -18.28
CA ARG A 146 14.09 13.46 -17.04
C ARG A 146 13.16 13.39 -15.81
N HIS A 147 11.90 13.79 -15.98
CA HIS A 147 10.91 13.71 -14.92
C HIS A 147 10.59 12.25 -14.56
N LEU A 148 10.53 11.35 -15.55
CA LEU A 148 10.36 9.92 -15.33
C LEU A 148 11.56 9.30 -14.60
N ASP A 149 12.78 9.64 -15.01
CA ASP A 149 14.01 9.16 -14.36
C ASP A 149 14.02 9.56 -12.85
N GLU A 150 13.72 10.83 -12.56
CA GLU A 150 13.61 11.34 -11.18
C GLU A 150 12.41 10.73 -10.41
N THR A 151 11.29 10.47 -11.09
CA THR A 151 10.13 9.79 -10.49
C THR A 151 10.51 8.41 -9.99
N TRP A 152 11.35 7.68 -10.73
CA TRP A 152 11.80 6.35 -10.32
C TRP A 152 12.57 6.37 -8.99
N GLU A 153 13.48 7.35 -8.84
CA GLU A 153 14.24 7.55 -7.61
C GLU A 153 13.33 7.97 -6.44
N ARG A 154 12.37 8.88 -6.70
CA ARG A 154 11.43 9.35 -5.67
C ARG A 154 10.45 8.29 -5.21
N VAL A 155 9.96 7.45 -6.12
CA VAL A 155 9.11 6.30 -5.78
C VAL A 155 9.87 5.36 -4.85
N GLN A 156 11.11 5.00 -5.18
CA GLN A 156 11.94 4.17 -4.31
C GLN A 156 12.10 4.79 -2.91
N GLN A 157 12.34 6.10 -2.83
CA GLN A 157 12.50 6.79 -1.55
C GLN A 157 11.19 6.83 -0.72
N ILE A 158 10.04 7.14 -1.34
CA ILE A 158 8.75 7.11 -0.64
C ILE A 158 8.44 5.70 -0.11
N TRP A 159 8.72 4.66 -0.88
CA TRP A 159 8.47 3.29 -0.44
C TRP A 159 9.42 2.85 0.67
N ARG A 160 10.68 3.28 0.63
CA ARG A 160 11.60 3.12 1.75
C ARG A 160 11.07 3.77 3.04
N LEU A 161 10.52 4.99 2.95
CA LEU A 161 9.85 5.63 4.08
C LEU A 161 8.63 4.84 4.55
N HIS A 162 7.78 4.38 3.62
CA HIS A 162 6.62 3.55 3.93
C HIS A 162 7.01 2.32 4.76
N PHE A 163 8.01 1.57 4.30
CA PHE A 163 8.53 0.41 5.03
C PHE A 163 9.21 0.78 6.35
N ALA A 164 9.87 1.94 6.44
CA ALA A 164 10.43 2.44 7.70
C ALA A 164 9.36 2.74 8.78
N MET A 165 8.14 3.04 8.38
CA MET A 165 7.05 3.44 9.28
C MET A 165 6.11 2.29 9.67
N GLY A 166 5.91 1.30 8.79
CA GLY A 166 4.94 0.22 8.99
C GLY A 166 5.16 -0.59 10.27
N PRO A 167 6.29 -1.33 10.41
CA PRO A 167 6.55 -2.13 11.60
C PRO A 167 6.50 -1.38 12.93
N PRO A 168 7.14 -0.20 13.10
CA PRO A 168 7.03 0.53 14.36
C PRO A 168 5.60 1.04 14.64
N ALA A 169 4.80 1.37 13.61
CA ALA A 169 3.39 1.73 13.81
C ALA A 169 2.59 0.55 14.38
N TYR A 170 2.71 -0.64 13.77
CA TYR A 170 2.06 -1.85 14.28
C TYR A 170 2.56 -2.21 15.68
N LYS A 171 3.85 -2.03 15.96
CA LYS A 171 4.42 -2.25 17.29
C LYS A 171 3.83 -1.30 18.33
N ALA A 172 3.66 -0.02 18.00
CA ALA A 172 3.00 0.95 18.86
C ALA A 172 1.53 0.56 19.14
N MET A 173 0.80 0.11 18.12
CA MET A 173 -0.58 -0.38 18.29
C MET A 173 -0.66 -1.63 19.17
N GLU A 174 0.29 -2.57 19.02
CA GLU A 174 0.42 -3.75 19.88
C GLU A 174 0.65 -3.33 21.34
N LYS A 175 1.60 -2.41 21.60
CA LYS A 175 1.87 -1.90 22.95
C LYS A 175 0.71 -1.13 23.55
N PHE A 176 -0.03 -0.38 22.75
CA PHE A 176 -1.27 0.25 23.19
C PHE A 176 -2.32 -0.79 23.63
N LYS A 177 -2.51 -1.85 22.84
CA LYS A 177 -3.43 -2.95 23.17
C LYS A 177 -3.02 -3.65 24.47
N GLU A 178 -1.74 -3.98 24.64
CA GLU A 178 -1.21 -4.57 25.88
C GLU A 178 -1.49 -3.67 27.10
N PHE A 179 -1.15 -2.38 27.01
CA PHE A 179 -1.36 -1.43 28.08
C PHE A 179 -2.84 -1.24 28.43
N TYR A 180 -3.72 -1.22 27.43
CA TYR A 180 -5.17 -1.20 27.65
C TYR A 180 -5.64 -2.43 28.43
N GLY A 181 -5.21 -3.63 28.00
CA GLY A 181 -5.56 -4.89 28.66
C GLY A 181 -5.15 -4.90 30.12
N GLU A 182 -3.92 -4.47 30.42
CA GLU A 182 -3.39 -4.37 31.79
C GLU A 182 -4.17 -3.36 32.66
N LEU A 183 -4.58 -2.24 32.08
CA LEU A 183 -5.25 -1.16 32.82
C LEU A 183 -6.71 -1.49 33.16
N PHE A 184 -7.39 -2.21 32.28
CA PHE A 184 -8.83 -2.50 32.40
C PHE A 184 -9.14 -3.97 32.74
N GLU A 185 -8.12 -4.83 32.87
CA GLU A 185 -8.28 -6.28 33.08
C GLU A 185 -9.10 -6.93 31.94
N GLU A 186 -8.86 -6.48 30.70
CA GLU A 186 -9.55 -6.92 29.48
C GLU A 186 -8.57 -7.40 28.40
N GLU A 187 -7.63 -8.29 28.73
CA GLU A 187 -6.56 -8.72 27.82
C GLU A 187 -7.08 -9.41 26.54
N ASP A 188 -8.24 -10.03 26.60
CA ASP A 188 -8.88 -10.73 25.48
C ASP A 188 -9.72 -9.80 24.57
N ASN A 189 -9.90 -8.52 24.95
CA ASN A 189 -10.74 -7.57 24.21
C ASN A 189 -9.93 -6.60 23.34
N ALA A 190 -9.14 -7.14 22.41
CA ALA A 190 -8.30 -6.34 21.50
C ALA A 190 -9.10 -5.29 20.70
N LEU A 191 -10.36 -5.60 20.35
CA LEU A 191 -11.22 -4.70 19.59
C LEU A 191 -11.59 -3.44 20.37
N ALA A 192 -11.80 -3.54 21.69
CA ALA A 192 -12.08 -2.36 22.52
C ALA A 192 -10.88 -1.40 22.53
N ALA A 193 -9.65 -1.93 22.66
CA ALA A 193 -8.44 -1.12 22.56
C ALA A 193 -8.34 -0.45 21.17
N TYR A 194 -8.44 -1.21 20.08
CA TYR A 194 -8.33 -0.64 18.73
C TYR A 194 -9.46 0.34 18.39
N GLY A 195 -10.64 0.17 18.98
CA GLY A 195 -11.74 1.14 18.88
C GLY A 195 -11.35 2.54 19.33
N LEU A 196 -10.45 2.67 20.33
CA LEU A 196 -9.94 3.96 20.80
C LEU A 196 -8.97 4.65 19.82
N LEU A 197 -8.45 3.92 18.84
CA LEU A 197 -7.58 4.44 17.78
C LEU A 197 -8.37 4.86 16.53
N GLN A 198 -9.68 4.59 16.49
CA GLN A 198 -10.52 4.96 15.37
C GLN A 198 -10.85 6.46 15.37
N GLY A 199 -11.13 7.01 14.18
CA GLY A 199 -11.55 8.40 14.03
C GLY A 199 -10.43 9.44 14.13
N LEU A 200 -9.16 9.01 14.24
CA LEU A 200 -8.01 9.90 14.12
C LEU A 200 -7.89 10.43 12.68
N GLU A 201 -7.58 11.72 12.57
CA GLU A 201 -7.45 12.41 11.28
C GLU A 201 -6.38 11.75 10.39
N ASN A 202 -6.78 11.43 9.17
CA ASN A 202 -5.91 10.93 8.12
C ASN A 202 -6.55 11.23 6.76
N LYS A 203 -5.76 11.13 5.68
CA LYS A 203 -6.22 11.47 4.34
C LYS A 203 -7.39 10.62 3.82
N THR A 204 -7.51 9.36 4.27
CA THR A 204 -8.64 8.50 3.91
C THR A 204 -9.93 8.95 4.62
N LEU A 205 -9.84 9.33 5.89
CA LEU A 205 -10.98 9.86 6.63
C LEU A 205 -11.42 11.24 6.10
N GLU A 206 -10.46 12.12 5.80
CA GLU A 206 -10.70 13.42 5.18
C GLU A 206 -11.46 13.27 3.84
N MET A 207 -10.98 12.39 2.96
CA MET A 207 -11.63 12.04 1.70
C MET A 207 -13.05 11.49 1.91
N GLY A 208 -13.26 10.61 2.89
CA GLY A 208 -14.57 10.04 3.20
C GLY A 208 -15.56 11.10 3.68
N HIS A 209 -15.13 12.03 4.54
CA HIS A 209 -15.95 13.16 4.96
C HIS A 209 -16.28 14.11 3.80
N ALA A 210 -15.31 14.42 2.95
CA ALA A 210 -15.54 15.28 1.78
C ALA A 210 -16.56 14.67 0.81
N LEU A 211 -16.51 13.35 0.58
CA LEU A 211 -17.49 12.63 -0.22
C LEU A 211 -18.87 12.63 0.44
N TRP A 212 -18.93 12.42 1.76
CA TRP A 212 -20.18 12.50 2.51
C TRP A 212 -20.82 13.88 2.41
N ASP A 213 -20.07 14.96 2.62
CA ASP A 213 -20.52 16.35 2.49
C ASP A 213 -21.01 16.67 1.07
N LEU A 214 -20.34 16.14 0.05
CA LEU A 214 -20.79 16.24 -1.34
C LEU A 214 -22.15 15.54 -1.53
N SER A 215 -22.31 14.33 -1.00
CA SER A 215 -23.60 13.60 -1.07
C SER A 215 -24.75 14.36 -0.39
N ARG A 216 -24.49 15.11 0.69
CA ARG A 216 -25.51 15.87 1.42
C ARG A 216 -26.04 17.08 0.64
N ARG A 217 -25.32 17.52 -0.39
CA ARG A 217 -25.68 18.66 -1.24
C ARG A 217 -26.43 18.27 -2.52
N MET A 218 -26.61 16.97 -2.78
CA MET A 218 -27.36 16.50 -3.95
C MET A 218 -28.80 17.00 -3.95
N ALA A 219 -29.24 17.57 -5.08
CA ALA A 219 -30.65 17.80 -5.33
C ALA A 219 -31.39 16.45 -5.46
N PRO A 220 -32.71 16.38 -5.19
CA PRO A 220 -33.48 15.14 -5.27
C PRO A 220 -33.29 14.38 -6.60
N ASP A 221 -33.36 15.07 -7.73
CA ASP A 221 -33.20 14.47 -9.06
C ASP A 221 -31.77 13.93 -9.30
N VAL A 222 -30.75 14.59 -8.75
CA VAL A 222 -29.35 14.14 -8.78
C VAL A 222 -29.20 12.87 -7.97
N ALA A 223 -29.73 12.85 -6.75
CA ALA A 223 -29.71 11.68 -5.88
C ALA A 223 -30.46 10.49 -6.51
N GLU A 224 -31.56 10.74 -7.22
CA GLU A 224 -32.29 9.70 -7.95
C GLU A 224 -31.46 9.11 -9.08
N ILE A 225 -30.77 9.94 -9.87
CA ILE A 225 -29.88 9.49 -10.95
C ILE A 225 -28.76 8.61 -10.39
N VAL A 226 -28.09 9.05 -9.33
CA VAL A 226 -26.99 8.29 -8.69
C VAL A 226 -27.50 6.95 -8.13
N ALA A 227 -28.67 6.94 -7.49
CA ALA A 227 -29.19 5.73 -6.84
C ALA A 227 -29.80 4.69 -7.79
N GLN A 228 -30.24 5.08 -8.99
CA GLN A 228 -30.99 4.21 -9.90
C GLN A 228 -30.24 3.78 -11.16
N ARG A 229 -29.15 4.46 -11.51
CA ARG A 229 -28.37 4.13 -12.72
C ARG A 229 -27.13 3.35 -12.39
N GLU A 230 -26.66 2.58 -13.36
CA GLU A 230 -25.34 1.98 -13.32
C GLU A 230 -24.27 3.08 -13.21
N SER A 231 -23.25 2.88 -12.37
CA SER A 231 -22.23 3.90 -12.07
C SER A 231 -21.56 4.46 -13.33
N SER A 232 -21.38 3.61 -14.36
CA SER A 232 -20.83 4.00 -15.67
C SER A 232 -21.70 4.99 -16.46
N GLU A 233 -22.99 5.09 -16.16
CA GLU A 233 -23.95 5.99 -16.83
C GLU A 233 -24.21 7.29 -16.04
N VAL A 234 -23.91 7.30 -14.73
CA VAL A 234 -24.27 8.38 -13.81
C VAL A 234 -23.73 9.72 -14.28
N VAL A 235 -22.42 9.81 -14.57
CA VAL A 235 -21.78 11.08 -14.98
C VAL A 235 -22.42 11.66 -16.25
N ALA A 236 -22.67 10.82 -17.25
CA ALA A 236 -23.32 11.25 -18.49
C ALA A 236 -24.77 11.72 -18.24
N ALA A 237 -25.52 11.01 -17.40
CA ALA A 237 -26.90 11.35 -17.06
C ALA A 237 -27.02 12.68 -16.30
N LEU A 238 -26.11 12.94 -15.36
CA LEU A 238 -26.06 14.20 -14.61
C LEU A 238 -25.82 15.43 -15.51
N GLY A 239 -25.12 15.26 -16.64
CA GLY A 239 -24.88 16.33 -17.61
C GLY A 239 -26.17 16.88 -18.27
N ALA A 240 -27.28 16.14 -18.22
CA ALA A 240 -28.51 16.49 -18.91
C ALA A 240 -29.32 17.60 -18.21
N SER A 241 -29.18 17.80 -16.90
CA SER A 241 -29.91 18.83 -16.14
C SER A 241 -29.00 19.96 -15.65
N GLU A 242 -29.59 21.09 -15.27
CA GLU A 242 -28.83 22.21 -14.70
C GLU A 242 -28.27 21.86 -13.32
N GLU A 243 -29.09 21.23 -12.49
CA GLU A 243 -28.76 20.75 -11.16
C GLU A 243 -27.66 19.68 -11.21
N GLY A 244 -27.74 18.75 -12.16
CA GLY A 244 -26.72 17.73 -12.36
C GLY A 244 -25.39 18.29 -12.83
N ARG A 245 -25.39 19.29 -13.73
CA ARG A 245 -24.17 20.00 -14.12
C ARG A 245 -23.55 20.79 -12.96
N ALA A 246 -24.36 21.39 -12.10
CA ALA A 246 -23.87 22.06 -10.90
C ALA A 246 -23.20 21.07 -9.93
N PHE A 247 -23.84 19.93 -9.68
CA PHE A 247 -23.24 18.86 -8.87
C PHE A 247 -21.95 18.32 -9.49
N LEU A 248 -21.91 18.11 -10.81
CA LEU A 248 -20.71 17.64 -11.51
C LEU A 248 -19.52 18.59 -11.31
N ALA A 249 -19.74 19.91 -11.24
CA ALA A 249 -18.65 20.86 -10.97
C ALA A 249 -18.04 20.67 -9.57
N GLU A 250 -18.89 20.43 -8.56
CA GLU A 250 -18.43 20.13 -7.19
C GLU A 250 -17.76 18.75 -7.12
N PHE A 251 -18.28 17.77 -7.85
CA PHE A 251 -17.70 16.44 -7.98
C PHE A 251 -16.31 16.47 -8.66
N GLN A 252 -16.14 17.27 -9.71
CA GLN A 252 -14.82 17.47 -10.33
C GLN A 252 -13.82 18.14 -9.38
N THR A 253 -14.29 19.03 -8.50
CA THR A 253 -13.43 19.60 -7.45
C THR A 253 -12.98 18.52 -6.45
N TYR A 254 -13.88 17.62 -6.08
CA TYR A 254 -13.55 16.45 -5.25
C TYR A 254 -12.54 15.52 -5.95
N LEU A 255 -12.75 15.18 -7.22
CA LEU A 255 -11.83 14.33 -7.99
C LEU A 255 -10.47 14.97 -8.20
N HIS A 256 -10.39 16.29 -8.36
CA HIS A 256 -9.10 16.97 -8.45
C HIS A 256 -8.27 16.82 -7.16
N GLU A 257 -8.92 16.90 -5.99
CA GLU A 257 -8.23 16.78 -4.69
C GLU A 257 -7.92 15.33 -4.31
N TYR A 258 -8.86 14.40 -4.59
CA TYR A 258 -8.79 13.03 -4.05
C TYR A 258 -8.74 11.93 -5.12
N GLY A 259 -8.88 12.28 -6.40
CA GLY A 259 -9.09 11.32 -7.49
C GLY A 259 -7.82 10.71 -8.06
N GLN A 260 -6.62 11.14 -7.65
CA GLN A 260 -5.35 10.44 -7.91
C GLN A 260 -5.24 9.14 -7.08
N ARG A 261 -6.29 8.33 -7.14
CA ARG A 261 -6.51 7.11 -6.38
C ARG A 261 -7.16 6.08 -7.27
N SER A 262 -6.95 4.83 -6.93
CA SER A 262 -7.64 3.73 -7.55
C SER A 262 -7.98 2.63 -6.54
N ASN A 263 -8.93 1.79 -6.91
CA ASN A 263 -9.29 0.54 -6.24
C ASN A 263 -8.28 -0.59 -6.53
N HIS A 264 -7.33 -0.38 -7.44
CA HIS A 264 -6.25 -1.31 -7.74
C HIS A 264 -4.89 -0.65 -7.55
N TRP A 265 -3.85 -1.45 -7.38
CA TRP A 265 -2.46 -0.99 -7.45
C TRP A 265 -1.89 -1.04 -8.86
N SER A 266 -2.70 -1.42 -9.86
CA SER A 266 -2.20 -1.41 -11.23
C SER A 266 -1.95 0.01 -11.74
N LEU A 267 -0.85 0.19 -12.46
CA LEU A 267 -0.54 1.44 -13.17
C LEU A 267 -1.23 1.51 -14.54
N SER A 268 -1.74 0.38 -15.02
CA SER A 268 -2.35 0.25 -16.35
C SER A 268 -3.85 0.51 -16.35
N LEU A 269 -4.46 0.50 -15.17
CA LEU A 269 -5.91 0.68 -14.98
C LEU A 269 -6.18 2.12 -14.48
N PRO A 270 -7.38 2.67 -14.72
CA PRO A 270 -7.65 4.09 -14.51
C PRO A 270 -7.71 4.49 -13.04
N ASP A 271 -7.27 5.72 -12.75
CA ASP A 271 -7.59 6.39 -11.49
C ASP A 271 -9.02 6.96 -11.51
N TRP A 272 -9.49 7.50 -10.37
CA TRP A 272 -10.84 8.05 -10.27
C TRP A 272 -11.05 9.36 -11.05
N ILE A 273 -9.98 10.06 -11.46
CA ILE A 273 -10.10 11.22 -12.37
C ILE A 273 -10.44 10.71 -13.77
N GLN A 274 -9.79 9.63 -14.21
CA GLN A 274 -9.98 9.00 -15.51
C GLN A 274 -11.28 8.20 -15.61
N ASP A 275 -11.61 7.44 -14.58
CA ASP A 275 -12.88 6.71 -14.44
C ASP A 275 -13.50 6.94 -13.05
N PRO A 276 -14.45 7.88 -12.93
CA PRO A 276 -15.07 8.22 -11.64
C PRO A 276 -16.16 7.25 -11.20
N ALA A 277 -16.46 6.20 -11.98
CA ALA A 277 -17.54 5.26 -11.66
C ALA A 277 -17.48 4.69 -10.22
N PRO A 278 -16.31 4.31 -9.67
CA PRO A 278 -16.24 3.79 -8.30
C PRO A 278 -16.61 4.78 -7.20
N VAL A 279 -16.58 6.09 -7.48
CA VAL A 279 -16.89 7.14 -6.50
C VAL A 279 -18.40 7.41 -6.41
N VAL A 280 -19.14 7.06 -7.48
CA VAL A 280 -20.60 7.26 -7.58
C VAL A 280 -21.39 5.96 -7.40
N GLU A 281 -20.71 4.85 -7.09
CA GLU A 281 -21.30 3.57 -6.67
C GLU A 281 -21.81 3.66 -5.22
#